data_AF-A0A7C1T362-F1
#
_entry.id   AF-A0A7C1T362-F1
#
_cell.length_a   1.000
_cell.length_b   1.000
_cell.length_c   1.000
_cell.angle_alpha   90.00
_cell.angle_beta   90.00
_cell.angle_gamma   90.00
#
_symmetry.space_group_name_H-M   'P 1'
#
loop_
_entity.id
_entity.type
_entity.pdbx_description
1 polymer ?
#
loop_
_entity_poly.entity_id
_entity_poly.type
_entity_poly.pdbx_seq_one_letter_code
_entity_poly.pdbx_strand_id
1 'polypeptide(L)'
;PDAVTLSGTVRTLMPEMRDMAEARIGEIATGVAMAMGAKATLRYHRGYPVTINHEPETEFALDIMRKVAGDHAVSDAFPPAMGAEDFSYMLESRPGSFVFIGNGNTANLHNSAYDFNDEVIPFGISYWVTLAETALAA
;
A
#
# COMPACT_ATOMS: atom_id res chain seq x y z
N PRO A 1 -12.82 4.48 -38.14
CA PRO A 1 -11.65 3.85 -37.50
C PRO A 1 -11.91 2.38 -37.19
N ASP A 2 -11.00 1.49 -37.57
CA ASP A 2 -11.24 0.03 -37.51
C ASP A 2 -10.83 -0.59 -36.15
N ALA A 3 -10.08 0.14 -35.33
CA ALA A 3 -9.67 -0.29 -33.99
C ALA A 3 -9.41 0.89 -33.04
N VAL A 4 -9.57 0.65 -31.73
CA VAL A 4 -9.23 1.58 -30.64
C VAL A 4 -8.55 0.79 -29.52
N THR A 5 -7.54 1.38 -28.87
CA THR A 5 -6.90 0.82 -27.68
C THR A 5 -7.17 1.72 -26.48
N LEU A 6 -7.65 1.13 -25.38
CA LEU A 6 -7.80 1.78 -24.08
C LEU A 6 -6.79 1.18 -23.11
N SER A 7 -6.24 2.01 -22.23
CA SER A 7 -5.25 1.59 -21.23
C SER A 7 -5.47 2.35 -19.94
N GLY A 8 -5.11 1.72 -18.81
CA GLY A 8 -5.29 2.30 -17.49
C GLY A 8 -4.77 1.38 -16.40
N THR A 9 -4.96 1.80 -15.15
CA THR A 9 -4.56 1.05 -13.96
C THR A 9 -5.76 0.79 -13.07
N VAL A 10 -5.80 -0.39 -12.45
CA VAL A 10 -6.78 -0.74 -11.42
C VAL A 10 -6.09 -0.75 -10.06
N ARG A 11 -6.71 -0.12 -9.06
CA ARG A 11 -6.25 -0.12 -7.67
C ARG A 11 -7.39 -0.55 -6.76
N THR A 12 -7.11 -1.41 -5.79
CA THR A 12 -8.08 -1.93 -4.83
C THR A 12 -7.46 -1.98 -3.44
N LEU A 13 -8.30 -1.95 -2.41
CA LEU A 13 -7.90 -2.04 -1.01
C LEU A 13 -8.15 -3.44 -0.41
N MET A 14 -8.67 -4.36 -1.22
CA MET A 14 -8.93 -5.76 -0.84
C MET A 14 -8.54 -6.69 -2.00
N PRO A 15 -8.02 -7.90 -1.71
CA PRO A 15 -7.66 -8.88 -2.73
C PRO A 15 -8.86 -9.32 -3.58
N GLU A 16 -10.02 -9.54 -2.96
CA GLU A 16 -11.23 -10.02 -3.64
C GLU A 16 -11.78 -8.97 -4.60
N MET A 17 -11.62 -7.69 -4.24
CA MET A 17 -11.98 -6.57 -5.13
C MET A 17 -11.07 -6.52 -6.36
N ARG A 18 -9.81 -6.96 -6.24
CA ARG A 18 -8.87 -7.04 -7.36
C ARG A 18 -9.32 -8.11 -8.36
N ASP A 19 -9.70 -9.27 -7.85
CA ASP A 19 -10.26 -10.37 -8.65
C ASP A 19 -11.55 -9.96 -9.33
N MET A 20 -12.46 -9.33 -8.57
CA MET A 20 -13.71 -8.81 -9.10
C MET A 20 -13.47 -7.78 -10.21
N ALA A 21 -12.55 -6.83 -10.01
CA ALA A 21 -12.28 -5.80 -11.00
C ALA A 21 -11.75 -6.38 -12.32
N GLU A 22 -10.79 -7.31 -12.27
CA GLU A 22 -10.26 -7.98 -13.46
C GLU A 22 -11.36 -8.71 -14.24
N ALA A 23 -12.19 -9.50 -13.55
CA ALA A 23 -13.30 -10.22 -14.16
C ALA A 23 -14.33 -9.25 -14.78
N ARG A 24 -14.79 -8.27 -14.01
CA ARG A 24 -15.85 -7.34 -14.43
C ARG A 24 -15.43 -6.43 -15.58
N ILE A 25 -14.17 -5.99 -15.62
CA ILE A 25 -13.65 -5.22 -16.76
C ILE A 25 -13.73 -6.05 -18.04
N GLY A 26 -13.30 -7.31 -18.00
CA GLY A 26 -13.36 -8.21 -19.15
C GLY A 26 -14.79 -8.49 -19.62
N GLU A 27 -15.68 -8.81 -18.69
CA GLU A 27 -17.10 -9.07 -18.97
C GLU A 27 -17.79 -7.86 -19.60
N ILE A 28 -17.62 -6.67 -19.01
CA ILE A 28 -18.26 -5.44 -19.49
C ILE A 28 -17.71 -5.05 -20.87
N ALA A 29 -16.39 -5.04 -21.05
CA ALA A 29 -15.77 -4.65 -22.32
C ALA A 29 -16.20 -5.60 -23.46
N THR A 30 -16.23 -6.90 -23.19
CA THR A 30 -16.66 -7.90 -24.17
C THR A 30 -18.15 -7.78 -24.48
N GLY A 31 -19.00 -7.63 -23.47
CA GLY A 31 -20.45 -7.49 -23.63
C GLY A 31 -20.83 -6.24 -24.43
N VAL A 32 -20.24 -5.09 -24.12
CA VAL A 32 -20.48 -3.83 -24.84
C VAL A 32 -20.01 -3.93 -26.29
N ALA A 33 -18.81 -4.47 -26.54
CA ALA A 33 -18.30 -4.63 -27.90
C ALA A 33 -19.20 -5.56 -28.73
N MET A 34 -19.61 -6.69 -28.16
CA MET A 34 -20.49 -7.65 -28.83
C MET A 34 -21.84 -7.04 -29.19
N ALA A 35 -22.45 -6.28 -28.27
CA ALA A 35 -23.72 -5.58 -28.53
C ALA A 35 -23.63 -4.57 -29.69
N MET A 36 -22.43 -4.06 -29.97
CA MET A 36 -22.17 -3.09 -31.04
C MET A 36 -21.62 -3.75 -32.33
N GLY A 37 -21.63 -5.09 -32.43
CA GLY A 37 -21.09 -5.81 -33.59
C GLY A 37 -19.56 -5.79 -33.69
N ALA A 38 -18.86 -5.51 -32.58
CA ALA A 38 -17.41 -5.46 -32.49
C ALA A 38 -16.86 -6.57 -31.58
N LYS A 39 -15.53 -6.66 -31.48
CA LYS A 39 -14.80 -7.56 -30.57
C LYS A 39 -13.90 -6.75 -29.64
N ALA A 40 -13.88 -7.12 -28.36
CA ALA A 40 -12.91 -6.62 -27.39
C ALA A 40 -11.98 -7.74 -26.92
N THR A 41 -10.75 -7.37 -26.56
CA THR A 41 -9.78 -8.27 -25.92
C THR A 41 -9.16 -7.53 -24.75
N LEU A 42 -9.16 -8.14 -23.56
CA LEU A 42 -8.50 -7.60 -22.38
C LEU A 42 -7.10 -8.19 -22.24
N ARG A 43 -6.09 -7.32 -22.10
CA ARG A 43 -4.77 -7.70 -21.59
C ARG A 43 -4.66 -7.13 -20.18
N TYR A 44 -4.62 -8.00 -19.18
CA TYR A 44 -4.56 -7.60 -17.78
C TYR A 44 -3.24 -8.06 -17.18
N HIS A 45 -2.52 -7.13 -16.56
CA HIS A 45 -1.25 -7.41 -15.89
C HIS A 45 -1.40 -7.05 -14.42
N ARG A 46 -1.30 -8.06 -13.54
CA ARG A 46 -1.32 -7.85 -12.10
C ARG A 46 0.02 -7.27 -11.63
N GLY A 47 -0.01 -6.01 -11.16
CA GLY A 47 1.10 -5.36 -10.47
C GLY A 47 1.18 -5.73 -8.99
N TYR A 48 1.51 -4.75 -8.14
CA TYR A 48 1.64 -4.97 -6.70
C TYR A 48 0.31 -5.47 -6.07
N PRO A 49 0.36 -6.46 -5.17
CA PRO A 49 -0.74 -6.83 -4.30
C PRO A 49 -1.19 -5.68 -3.39
N VAL A 50 -2.27 -5.93 -2.63
CA VAL A 50 -2.68 -5.00 -1.58
C VAL A 50 -1.68 -5.13 -0.42
N THR A 51 -1.12 -4.00 0.04
CA THR A 51 -0.27 -3.97 1.24
C THR A 51 -1.15 -4.12 2.47
N ILE A 52 -1.23 -5.35 3.00
CA ILE A 52 -2.04 -5.69 4.18
C ILE A 52 -1.10 -6.05 5.31
N ASN A 53 -1.07 -5.21 6.34
CA ASN A 53 -0.33 -5.52 7.56
C ASN A 53 -1.02 -6.64 8.33
N HIS A 54 -0.22 -7.46 8.99
CA HIS A 54 -0.71 -8.50 9.89
C HIS A 54 -0.94 -7.91 11.28
N GLU A 55 -2.06 -8.26 11.90
CA GLU A 55 -2.52 -7.65 13.16
C GLU A 55 -1.48 -7.82 14.30
N PRO A 56 -0.95 -9.02 14.61
CA PRO A 56 0.02 -9.19 15.70
C PRO A 56 1.32 -8.38 15.49
N GLU A 57 1.84 -8.37 14.27
CA GLU A 57 3.05 -7.63 13.91
C GLU A 57 2.82 -6.12 13.95
N THR A 58 1.60 -5.67 13.67
CA THR A 58 1.21 -4.26 13.75
C THR A 58 1.05 -3.81 15.19
N GLU A 59 0.41 -4.61 16.04
CA GLU A 59 0.32 -4.35 17.48
C GLU A 59 1.73 -4.25 18.10
N PHE A 60 2.60 -5.20 17.77
CA PHE A 60 3.99 -5.16 18.21
C PHE A 60 4.71 -3.90 17.74
N ALA A 61 4.59 -3.54 16.45
CA ALA A 61 5.19 -2.34 15.91
C ALA A 61 4.66 -1.06 16.61
N LEU A 62 3.36 -0.98 16.90
CA LEU A 62 2.74 0.13 17.61
C LEU A 62 3.28 0.27 19.03
N ASP A 63 3.47 -0.82 19.74
CA ASP A 63 4.04 -0.79 21.10
C ASP A 63 5.49 -0.30 21.10
N ILE A 64 6.29 -0.68 20.11
CA ILE A 64 7.65 -0.13 19.95
C ILE A 64 7.59 1.37 19.62
N MET A 65 6.72 1.78 18.70
CA MET A 65 6.54 3.20 18.37
C MET A 65 6.15 4.02 19.61
N ARG A 66 5.23 3.50 20.45
CA ARG A 66 4.80 4.16 21.70
C ARG A 66 5.93 4.27 22.72
N LYS A 67 6.77 3.24 22.85
CA LYS A 67 7.97 3.29 23.70
C LYS A 67 8.96 4.38 23.26
N VAL A 68 9.08 4.60 21.95
CA VAL A 68 10.05 5.55 21.37
C VAL A 68 9.53 6.98 21.33
N ALA A 69 8.30 7.19 20.87
CA ALA A 69 7.74 8.52 20.61
C ALA A 69 6.69 8.96 21.65
N GLY A 70 6.23 8.05 22.52
CA GLY A 70 5.13 8.26 23.45
C GLY A 70 3.75 8.10 22.79
N ASP A 71 2.74 7.78 23.61
CA ASP A 71 1.38 7.48 23.12
C ASP A 71 0.74 8.61 22.30
N HIS A 72 1.04 9.86 22.67
CA HIS A 72 0.50 11.05 22.01
C HIS A 72 0.98 11.25 20.56
N ALA A 73 2.06 10.58 20.16
CA ALA A 73 2.70 10.71 18.85
C ALA A 73 2.44 9.51 17.93
N VAL A 74 1.65 8.53 18.37
CA VAL A 74 1.36 7.29 17.62
C VAL A 74 -0.13 7.19 17.33
N SER A 75 -0.49 6.84 16.09
CA SER A 75 -1.88 6.62 15.68
C SER A 75 -2.00 5.30 14.93
N ASP A 76 -2.97 4.49 15.34
CA ASP A 76 -3.43 3.28 14.65
C ASP A 76 -4.61 3.58 13.70
N ALA A 77 -5.13 4.80 13.72
CA ALA A 77 -6.26 5.26 12.90
C ALA A 77 -5.81 5.79 11.53
N PHE A 78 -4.90 5.09 10.85
CA PHE A 78 -4.45 5.48 9.51
C PHE A 78 -5.42 4.94 8.44
N PRO A 79 -6.09 5.80 7.65
CA PRO A 79 -6.98 5.33 6.60
C PRO A 79 -6.18 4.61 5.51
N PRO A 80 -6.73 3.54 4.89
CA PRO A 80 -6.06 2.87 3.79
C PRO A 80 -5.71 3.84 2.65
N ALA A 81 -4.47 3.79 2.19
CA ALA A 81 -3.98 4.62 1.11
C ALA A 81 -4.12 3.91 -0.24
N MET A 82 -4.44 4.67 -1.29
CA MET A 82 -4.48 4.16 -2.66
C MET A 82 -3.10 4.13 -3.33
N GLY A 83 -2.02 4.43 -2.61
CA GLY A 83 -0.65 4.22 -3.06
C GLY A 83 -0.39 2.74 -3.34
N ALA A 84 0.56 2.44 -4.22
CA ALA A 84 1.01 1.07 -4.46
C ALA A 84 2.41 0.94 -3.87
N GLU A 85 2.65 -0.12 -3.10
CA GLU A 85 3.88 -0.34 -2.33
C GLU A 85 4.34 -1.79 -2.52
N ASP A 86 5.60 -1.99 -2.93
CA ASP A 86 6.10 -3.33 -3.30
C ASP A 86 6.45 -4.20 -2.08
N PHE A 87 6.51 -3.59 -0.89
CA PHE A 87 6.53 -4.30 0.40
C PHE A 87 5.34 -5.26 0.56
N SER A 88 4.25 -5.05 -0.19
CA SER A 88 3.13 -5.99 -0.30
C SER A 88 3.57 -7.42 -0.66
N TYR A 89 4.60 -7.61 -1.49
CA TYR A 89 5.12 -8.94 -1.81
C TYR A 89 5.81 -9.62 -0.62
N MET A 90 6.47 -8.82 0.24
CA MET A 90 7.07 -9.34 1.47
C MET A 90 5.98 -9.80 2.44
N LEU A 91 4.90 -9.02 2.54
CA LEU A 91 3.74 -9.34 3.38
C LEU A 91 2.97 -10.58 2.89
N GLU A 92 2.89 -10.84 1.58
CA GLU A 92 2.35 -12.11 1.09
C GLU A 92 3.20 -13.33 1.49
N SER A 93 4.49 -13.12 1.72
CA SER A 93 5.44 -14.19 2.01
C SER A 93 5.61 -14.44 3.50
N ARG A 94 5.48 -13.41 4.35
CA ARG A 94 5.72 -13.47 5.80
C ARG A 94 4.83 -12.48 6.55
N PRO A 95 4.38 -12.85 7.76
CA PRO A 95 3.77 -11.90 8.67
C PRO A 95 4.67 -10.69 8.91
N GLY A 96 4.08 -9.50 8.90
CA GLY A 96 4.82 -8.25 9.01
C GLY A 96 3.92 -7.03 9.05
N SER A 97 4.53 -5.88 9.30
CA SER A 97 3.87 -4.57 9.35
C SER A 97 4.70 -3.52 8.63
N PHE A 98 4.04 -2.78 7.74
CA PHE A 98 4.54 -1.59 7.07
C PHE A 98 3.94 -0.36 7.75
N VAL A 99 4.80 0.52 8.25
CA VAL A 99 4.38 1.66 9.09
C VAL A 99 4.91 2.96 8.52
N PHE A 100 4.20 4.06 8.80
CA PHE A 100 4.61 5.40 8.38
C PHE A 100 5.29 6.13 9.52
N ILE A 101 6.30 6.93 9.18
CA ILE A 101 6.86 7.97 10.05
C ILE A 101 6.33 9.32 9.59
N GLY A 102 5.90 10.16 10.54
CA GLY A 102 5.49 11.52 10.22
C GLY A 102 6.67 12.33 9.67
N ASN A 103 6.47 13.11 8.60
CA ASN A 103 7.51 13.96 8.00
C ASN A 103 7.25 15.47 8.19
N GLY A 104 6.37 15.83 9.14
CA GLY A 104 6.02 17.22 9.40
C GLY A 104 5.24 17.89 8.27
N ASN A 105 5.19 19.24 8.30
CA ASN A 105 4.41 20.05 7.37
C ASN A 105 5.21 20.37 6.09
N THR A 106 5.26 19.41 5.18
CA THR A 106 5.94 19.53 3.87
C THR A 106 5.00 19.16 2.71
N ALA A 107 5.46 19.30 1.47
CA ALA A 107 4.71 18.80 0.32
C ALA A 107 4.54 17.27 0.36
N ASN A 108 3.56 16.75 -0.36
CA ASN A 108 3.34 15.29 -0.44
C ASN A 108 4.46 14.58 -1.22
N LEU A 109 4.58 13.26 -1.00
CA LEU A 109 5.49 12.39 -1.77
C LEU A 109 5.36 12.64 -3.28
N HIS A 110 6.49 12.60 -3.98
CA HIS A 110 6.64 12.85 -5.43
C HIS A 110 6.44 14.32 -5.86
N ASN A 111 6.36 15.25 -4.92
CA ASN A 111 6.42 16.69 -5.21
C ASN A 111 7.88 17.19 -5.17
N SER A 112 8.28 18.06 -6.11
CA SER A 112 9.64 18.65 -6.11
C SER A 112 9.93 19.58 -4.93
N ALA A 113 8.89 20.05 -4.25
CA ALA A 113 8.99 20.81 -3.01
C ALA A 113 8.92 19.92 -1.75
N TYR A 114 8.96 18.59 -1.90
CA TYR A 114 9.08 17.69 -0.76
C TYR A 114 10.41 17.95 -0.05
N ASP A 115 10.31 18.15 1.26
CA ASP A 115 11.44 18.43 2.15
C ASP A 115 11.40 17.45 3.31
N PHE A 116 12.53 16.82 3.61
CA PHE A 116 12.62 15.83 4.67
C PHE A 116 12.70 16.52 6.02
N ASN A 117 11.94 16.05 7.00
CA ASN A 117 12.06 16.55 8.35
C ASN A 117 13.20 15.82 9.08
N ASP A 118 14.40 16.41 9.09
CA ASP A 118 15.56 15.81 9.77
C ASP A 118 15.33 15.57 11.27
N GLU A 119 14.39 16.28 11.91
CA GLU A 119 14.04 16.06 13.31
C GLU A 119 13.44 14.66 13.57
N VAL A 120 12.92 13.97 12.55
CA VAL A 120 12.35 12.62 12.72
C VAL A 120 13.36 11.50 12.60
N ILE A 121 14.56 11.78 12.10
CA ILE A 121 15.66 10.81 11.97
C ILE A 121 15.95 10.07 13.29
N PRO A 122 16.16 10.74 14.45
CA PRO A 122 16.43 10.03 15.71
C PRO A 122 15.29 9.12 16.14
N PHE A 123 14.02 9.45 15.83
CA PHE A 123 12.88 8.58 16.12
C PHE A 123 12.87 7.34 15.23
N GLY A 124 13.12 7.50 13.92
CA GLY A 124 13.22 6.38 12.99
C GLY A 124 14.34 5.41 13.34
N ILE A 125 15.53 5.92 13.72
CA ILE A 125 16.64 5.10 14.18
C ILE A 125 16.26 4.36 15.47
N SER A 126 15.74 5.08 16.46
CA SER A 126 15.36 4.49 17.76
C SER A 126 14.28 3.42 17.60
N TYR A 127 13.29 3.63 16.73
CA TYR A 127 12.26 2.64 16.40
C TYR A 127 12.89 1.33 15.92
N TRP A 128 13.74 1.36 14.90
CA TRP A 128 14.32 0.13 14.35
C TRP A 128 15.26 -0.58 15.32
N VAL A 129 16.08 0.16 16.07
CA VAL A 129 16.96 -0.41 17.09
C VAL A 129 16.12 -1.08 18.18
N THR A 130 15.16 -0.37 18.77
CA THR A 130 14.31 -0.93 19.84
C THR A 130 13.46 -2.09 19.34
N LEU A 131 12.98 -2.06 18.09
CA LEU A 131 12.25 -3.15 17.47
C LEU A 131 13.11 -4.41 17.39
N ALA A 132 14.31 -4.29 16.82
CA ALA A 132 15.21 -5.42 16.64
C ALA A 132 15.67 -5.99 17.99
N GLU A 133 16.06 -5.14 18.94
CA GLU A 133 16.45 -5.56 20.28
C GLU A 133 15.32 -6.26 21.02
N THR A 134 14.09 -5.74 20.93
CA THR A 134 12.93 -6.35 21.61
C THR A 134 12.53 -7.66 20.96
N ALA A 135 12.53 -7.75 19.63
CA ALA A 135 12.11 -8.95 18.89
C ALA A 135 13.12 -10.09 19.00
N LEU A 136 14.41 -9.77 19.18
CA LEU A 136 15.51 -10.74 19.22
C LEU A 136 16.09 -10.93 20.63
N ALA A 137 15.54 -10.29 21.65
CA ALA A 137 15.95 -10.50 23.04
C ALA A 137 15.77 -11.98 23.42
N ALA A 138 16.87 -12.59 23.86
CA ALA A 138 16.93 -13.97 24.34
C ALA A 138 16.36 -14.12 25.76
#